data_AF-A0A341CZL2-F1
#
_entry.id   AF-A0A341CZL2-F1
#
_cell.length_a   1.000
_cell.length_b   1.000
_cell.length_c   1.000
_cell.angle_alpha   90.00
_cell.angle_beta   90.00
_cell.angle_gamma   90.00
#
_symmetry.space_group_name_H-M   'P 1'
#
loop_
_entity.id
_entity.type
_entity.pdbx_description
1 polymer ?
#
loop_
_entity_poly.entity_id
_entity_poly.type
_entity_poly.pdbx_seq_one_letter_code
_entity_poly.pdbx_strand_id
1 'polypeptide(L)' 'MLQNGKKFDSSRDRNKPFKFRIGKQEVIKGFEEGAAQMSLGQRAKLTCTPDVAYGATGHPGVIPPNATLIFDVELLNLE' A
#
# COMPACT_ATOMS: atom_id res chain seq x y z
N MET A 1 -6.69 -0.28 3.65
CA MET A 1 -7.57 -0.37 4.84
C MET A 1 -6.86 -1.11 5.97
N LEU A 2 -7.23 -0.83 7.22
CA LEU A 2 -6.79 -1.58 8.39
C LEU A 2 -7.58 -2.90 8.51
N GLN A 3 -7.12 -3.85 9.33
CA GLN A 3 -7.81 -5.13 9.57
C GLN A 3 -9.24 -4.97 10.11
N ASN A 4 -9.53 -3.89 10.81
CA ASN A 4 -10.89 -3.56 11.29
C ASN A 4 -11.79 -2.95 10.19
N GLY A 5 -11.37 -2.97 8.93
CA GLY A 5 -12.10 -2.41 7.79
C GLY A 5 -12.00 -0.89 7.65
N LYS A 6 -11.38 -0.17 8.60
CA LYS A 6 -11.21 1.29 8.49
C LYS A 6 -10.34 1.64 7.29
N LYS A 7 -10.89 2.42 6.37
CA LYS A 7 -10.13 3.02 5.27
C LYS A 7 -9.19 4.10 5.84
N PHE A 8 -7.92 4.03 5.46
CA PHE A 8 -6.89 5.00 5.87
C PHE A 8 -6.37 5.83 4.70
N ASP A 9 -6.38 5.27 3.49
CA ASP A 9 -5.98 5.95 2.26
C ASP A 9 -6.66 5.33 1.04
N SER A 10 -6.85 6.13 -0.02
CA SER A 10 -7.42 5.71 -1.31
C SER A 10 -7.10 6.73 -2.41
N SER A 11 -6.36 6.31 -3.44
CA SER A 11 -6.15 7.09 -4.67
C SER A 11 -7.44 7.24 -5.49
N ARG A 12 -8.35 6.26 -5.38
CA ARG A 12 -9.67 6.28 -6.01
C ARG A 12 -10.53 7.42 -5.47
N ASP A 13 -10.46 7.70 -4.16
CA ASP A 13 -11.19 8.82 -3.54
C ASP A 13 -10.69 10.18 -4.05
N ARG A 14 -9.42 10.25 -4.45
CA ARG A 14 -8.78 11.45 -5.02
C ARG A 14 -8.96 11.58 -6.53
N ASN A 15 -9.57 10.59 -7.19
CA ASN A 15 -9.70 10.52 -8.66
C ASN A 15 -8.36 10.73 -9.40
N LYS A 16 -7.25 10.30 -8.80
CA LYS A 16 -5.91 10.48 -9.36
C LYS A 16 -5.08 9.22 -9.15
N PRO A 17 -4.53 8.60 -10.23
CA PRO A 17 -3.61 7.48 -10.09
C PRO A 17 -2.43 7.82 -9.19
N PHE A 18 -2.06 6.88 -8.34
CA PHE A 18 -0.85 6.96 -7.53
C PHE A 18 0.33 6.47 -8.37
N LYS A 19 1.42 7.25 -8.40
CA LYS A 19 2.66 6.93 -9.12
C LYS A 19 3.81 6.90 -8.12
N PHE A 20 4.69 5.91 -8.26
CA PHE A 20 5.92 5.77 -7.47
C PHE A 20 6.98 5.04 -8.30
N ARG A 21 8.24 5.11 -7.87
CA ARG A 21 9.37 4.40 -8.49
C ARG A 21 9.81 3.21 -7.64
N ILE A 22 9.89 2.03 -8.25
CA ILE A 22 10.43 0.82 -7.61
C ILE A 22 11.93 1.01 -7.33
N GLY A 23 12.40 0.56 -6.16
CA GLY A 23 13.80 0.65 -5.75
C GLY A 23 14.23 2.03 -5.27
N LYS A 24 13.26 2.94 -5.04
CA LYS A 24 13.50 4.28 -4.48
C LYS A 24 12.96 4.46 -3.06
N GLN A 25 12.36 3.41 -2.48
CA GLN A 25 11.82 3.45 -1.12
C GLN A 25 10.80 4.59 -0.92
N GLU A 26 10.07 4.94 -1.98
CA GLU A 26 9.02 5.98 -1.96
C GLU A 26 7.75 5.51 -1.23
N VAL A 27 7.61 4.19 -1.06
CA VAL A 27 6.49 3.53 -0.38
C VAL A 27 7.03 2.49 0.61
N ILE A 28 6.15 1.97 1.47
CA ILE A 28 6.50 0.89 2.39
C ILE A 28 6.95 -0.35 1.62
N LYS A 29 7.89 -1.09 2.23
CA LYS A 29 8.53 -2.27 1.62
C LYS A 29 7.52 -3.28 1.06
N GLY A 30 6.49 -3.63 1.84
CA GLY A 30 5.50 -4.62 1.42
C GLY A 30 4.63 -4.18 0.24
N PHE A 31 4.45 -2.86 0.07
CA PHE A 31 3.75 -2.32 -1.10
C PHE A 31 4.65 -2.37 -2.34
N GLU A 32 5.92 -1.97 -2.21
CA GLU A 32 6.89 -2.02 -3.31
C GLU A 32 7.08 -3.46 -3.82
N GLU A 33 7.36 -4.40 -2.91
CA GLU A 33 7.55 -5.82 -3.24
C GLU A 33 6.29 -6.45 -3.85
N GLY A 34 5.11 -6.13 -3.31
CA GLY A 34 3.84 -6.64 -3.83
C GLY A 34 3.52 -6.08 -5.22
N ALA A 35 3.72 -4.78 -5.43
CA ALA A 35 3.50 -4.15 -6.73
C ALA A 35 4.50 -4.62 -7.80
N ALA A 36 5.75 -4.91 -7.41
CA ALA A 36 6.77 -5.45 -8.31
C ALA A 36 6.43 -6.84 -8.88
N GLN A 37 5.54 -7.58 -8.20
CA GLN A 37 5.05 -8.89 -8.66
C GLN A 37 3.77 -8.80 -9.52
N MET A 38 3.21 -7.59 -9.71
CA MET A 38 1.97 -7.42 -10.46
C MET A 38 2.25 -7.30 -11.97
N SER A 39 1.32 -7.83 -12.76
CA SER A 39 1.26 -7.63 -14.20
C SER A 39 0.41 -6.41 -14.57
N LEU A 40 0.71 -5.76 -15.70
CA LEU A 40 -0.08 -4.64 -16.20
C LEU A 40 -1.56 -5.03 -16.34
N GLY A 41 -2.46 -4.20 -15.79
CA GLY A 41 -3.90 -4.45 -15.74
C GLY A 41 -4.37 -5.37 -14.60
N GLN A 42 -3.45 -5.97 -13.83
CA GLN A 42 -3.82 -6.82 -12.70
C GLN A 42 -4.38 -5.98 -11.55
N ARG A 43 -5.45 -6.48 -10.93
CA ARG A 43 -5.94 -6.02 -9.62
C ARG A 43 -5.68 -7.09 -8.56
N ALA A 44 -5.05 -6.71 -7.45
CA ALA A 44 -4.66 -7.62 -6.38
C ALA A 44 -4.85 -6.98 -5.00
N LYS A 45 -5.00 -7.83 -3.98
CA LYS A 45 -4.96 -7.40 -2.58
C LYS A 45 -3.58 -7.68 -2.00
N LEU A 46 -2.87 -6.62 -1.60
CA LEU A 46 -1.59 -6.73 -0.91
C LEU A 46 -1.82 -6.66 0.59
N THR A 47 -1.41 -7.69 1.33
CA THR A 47 -1.46 -7.70 2.80
C THR A 47 -0.06 -7.47 3.34
N CYS A 48 0.17 -6.32 3.96
CA CYS A 48 1.45 -5.90 4.50
C CYS A 48 1.42 -6.02 6.03
N THR A 49 2.19 -6.96 6.58
CA THR A 49 2.42 -7.07 8.02
C THR A 49 3.26 -5.90 8.53
N PRO A 50 3.27 -5.63 9.85
CA PRO A 50 3.90 -4.42 10.39
C PRO A 50 5.39 -4.29 10.05
N ASP A 51 6.13 -5.39 9.97
CA ASP A 51 7.55 -5.46 9.64
C ASP A 51 7.88 -4.97 8.22
N VAL A 52 6.92 -5.03 7.30
CA VAL A 52 7.03 -4.50 5.93
C VAL A 52 6.14 -3.27 5.69
N ALA A 53 5.57 -2.71 6.77
CA ALA A 53 4.70 -1.54 6.76
C ALA A 53 5.23 -0.41 7.66
N TYR A 54 4.50 -0.03 8.71
CA TYR A 54 4.86 1.09 9.61
C TYR A 54 5.41 0.63 10.98
N GLY A 55 5.61 -0.68 11.16
CA GLY A 55 6.23 -1.25 12.36
C GLY A 55 5.52 -0.91 13.68
N ALA A 56 6.30 -0.94 14.76
CA ALA A 56 5.82 -0.62 16.11
C ALA A 56 5.46 0.86 16.30
N THR A 57 5.95 1.75 15.44
CA THR A 57 5.65 3.19 15.52
C THR A 57 4.27 3.52 14.94
N GLY A 58 3.87 2.84 13.87
CA GLY A 58 2.69 3.22 13.10
C GLY A 58 2.88 4.55 12.36
N HIS A 59 1.76 5.18 11.99
CA HIS A 59 1.72 6.53 11.43
C HIS A 59 0.75 7.38 12.27
N PRO A 60 1.24 8.38 13.03
CA PRO A 60 0.42 9.15 13.96
C PRO A 60 -0.89 9.65 13.35
N GLY A 61 -2.01 9.42 14.05
CA GLY A 61 -3.35 9.86 13.63
C GLY A 61 -4.04 9.02 12.55
N VAL A 62 -3.32 8.11 11.88
CA VAL A 62 -3.86 7.36 10.72
C VAL A 62 -3.70 5.84 10.89
N ILE A 63 -2.50 5.39 11.24
CA ILE A 63 -2.13 3.97 11.30
C ILE A 63 -1.63 3.64 12.72
N PRO A 64 -2.31 2.75 13.45
CA PRO A 64 -1.84 2.34 14.78
C PRO A 64 -0.48 1.62 14.75
N PRO A 65 0.25 1.62 15.88
CA PRO A 65 1.36 0.70 16.14
C PRO A 65 1.02 -0.75 15.77
N ASN A 66 1.97 -1.47 15.17
CA ASN A 66 1.85 -2.89 14.83
C ASN A 66 0.63 -3.25 13.95
N ALA A 67 0.13 -2.30 13.16
CA ALA A 67 -1.02 -2.53 12.29
C ALA A 67 -0.63 -3.31 11.02
N THR A 68 -1.41 -4.35 10.71
CA THR A 68 -1.40 -4.97 9.38
C THR A 68 -2.28 -4.17 8.43
N LEU A 69 -1.77 -3.90 7.23
CA LEU A 69 -2.44 -3.09 6.21
C LEU A 69 -2.87 -3.96 5.04
N ILE A 70 -4.05 -3.71 4.51
CA ILE A 70 -4.55 -4.38 3.30
C ILE A 70 -4.78 -3.32 2.24
N PHE A 71 -4.07 -3.42 1.12
CA PHE A 71 -4.22 -2.54 -0.04
C PHE A 71 -4.94 -3.27 -1.17
N ASP A 72 -5.91 -2.60 -1.79
CA ASP A 72 -6.54 -3.04 -3.03
C ASP A 72 -5.94 -2.23 -4.17
N VAL A 73 -5.07 -2.87 -4.95
CA VAL A 73 -4.19 -2.23 -5.91
C VAL A 73 -4.52 -2.72 -7.30
N GLU A 74 -4.46 -1.81 -8.26
CA GLU A 74 -4.63 -2.09 -9.69
C GLU A 74 -3.47 -1.44 -10.44
N LEU A 75 -2.71 -2.22 -11.20
CA LEU A 75 -1.58 -1.73 -11.95
C LEU A 75 -2.04 -1.16 -13.28
N LEU A 76 -2.14 0.16 -13.36
CA LEU A 76 -2.71 0.85 -14.53
C LEU A 76 -1.68 1.10 -15.65
N ASN A 77 -0.43 1.37 -15.31
CA ASN A 77 0.62 1.68 -16.28
C ASN A 77 2.03 1.39 -15.73
N LEU A 78 3.00 1.20 -16.64
CA LEU A 78 4.44 1.15 -16.36
C LEU A 78 5.13 2.13 -17.33
N GLU A 79 5.98 3.01 -16.80
CA GLU A 79 6.67 4.08 -17.54
C GLU A 79 8.18 4.09 -17.21
#